data_AF-A0A540VT63-F1
#
_entry.id   AF-A0A540VT63-F1
#
_cell.length_a   1.000
_cell.length_b   1.000
_cell.length_c   1.000
_cell.angle_alpha   90.00
_cell.angle_beta   90.00
_cell.angle_gamma   90.00
#
_symmetry.space_group_name_H-M   'P 1'
#
loop_
_entity.id
_entity.type
_entity.pdbx_description
1 polymer ?
#
loop_
_entity_poly.entity_id
_entity_poly.type
_entity_poly.pdbx_seq_one_letter_code
_entity_poly.pdbx_strand_id
1 'polypeptide(L)'
;MAARAWLIPITTTFLLAGCGISMPELGSLGGDGSRGIFAAQPDSSAAATRAENMEISTEVPEVGARETGQRRGIARANCASDDGLETGYENALEDLRIKVANDGADYLRVRGSGDIESRGFCDENYYRIDGVGFRTDVANARSADGNTASGADSLTARLEELEALRERDLITEEEYDRLRERVMNEPY
;
A
#
# COMPACT_ATOMS: atom_id res chain seq x y z
N MET A 1 3.72 77.96 -39.52
CA MET A 1 4.80 77.35 -40.32
C MET A 1 5.44 76.24 -39.50
N ALA A 2 5.66 75.09 -40.13
CA ALA A 2 6.51 73.90 -39.83
C ALA A 2 7.00 73.68 -38.36
N ALA A 3 7.05 72.47 -37.82
CA ALA A 3 7.43 71.21 -38.46
C ALA A 3 6.88 69.99 -37.71
N ARG A 4 6.58 68.95 -38.49
CA ARG A 4 6.23 67.60 -38.04
C ARG A 4 7.51 66.90 -37.56
N ALA A 5 7.48 66.34 -36.36
CA ALA A 5 8.48 65.37 -35.90
C ALA A 5 7.78 64.03 -35.68
N TRP A 6 8.22 63.03 -36.44
CA TRP A 6 7.80 61.63 -36.37
C TRP A 6 8.22 61.01 -35.03
N LEU A 7 7.28 60.38 -34.33
CA LEU A 7 7.57 59.46 -33.23
C LEU A 7 7.23 58.04 -33.69
N ILE A 8 8.26 57.23 -33.75
CA ILE A 8 8.24 55.79 -34.04
C ILE A 8 7.70 55.08 -32.79
N PRO A 9 6.61 54.30 -32.85
CA PRO A 9 6.19 53.48 -31.73
C PRO A 9 7.09 52.25 -31.63
N ILE A 10 7.92 52.19 -30.59
CA ILE A 10 8.63 50.98 -30.16
C ILE A 10 7.58 50.07 -29.52
N THR A 11 7.08 49.10 -30.29
CA THR A 11 6.27 48.00 -29.79
C THR A 11 7.14 47.12 -28.90
N THR A 12 7.01 47.30 -27.59
CA THR A 12 7.61 46.41 -26.59
C THR A 12 6.73 45.17 -26.48
N THR A 13 7.13 44.11 -27.16
CA THR A 13 6.50 42.80 -27.10
C THR A 13 6.74 42.21 -25.71
N PHE A 14 5.75 42.29 -24.83
CA PHE A 14 5.74 41.56 -23.57
C PHE A 14 5.58 40.06 -23.90
N LEU A 15 6.70 39.34 -23.92
CA LEU A 15 6.73 37.88 -23.94
C LEU A 15 6.20 37.39 -22.58
N LEU A 16 4.91 37.04 -22.55
CA LEU A 16 4.35 36.19 -21.51
C LEU A 16 5.03 34.83 -21.59
N ALA A 17 6.05 34.63 -20.74
CA ALA A 17 6.51 33.31 -20.36
C ALA A 17 5.36 32.62 -19.61
N GLY A 18 4.50 31.94 -20.37
CA GLY A 18 3.58 30.97 -19.80
C GLY A 18 4.41 29.86 -19.18
N CYS A 19 4.46 29.82 -17.85
CA CYS A 19 4.80 28.61 -17.14
C CYS A 19 3.82 27.54 -17.63
N GLY A 20 4.31 26.61 -18.43
CA GLY A 20 3.62 25.37 -18.74
C GLY A 20 3.40 24.64 -17.42
N ILE A 21 2.23 24.88 -16.83
CA ILE A 21 1.65 23.95 -15.87
C ILE A 21 1.34 22.73 -16.73
N SER A 22 2.25 21.76 -16.68
CA SER A 22 1.97 20.38 -16.98
C SER A 22 0.76 20.00 -16.11
N MET A 23 -0.43 20.04 -16.72
CA MET A 23 -1.56 19.34 -16.14
C MET A 23 -1.12 17.90 -15.94
N PRO A 24 -1.28 17.30 -14.75
CA PRO A 24 -1.21 15.85 -14.68
C PRO A 24 -2.22 15.33 -15.70
N GLU A 25 -1.76 14.43 -16.58
CA GLU A 25 -2.65 13.65 -17.40
C GLU A 25 -3.81 13.20 -16.52
N LEU A 26 -5.02 13.59 -16.90
CA LEU A 26 -6.24 12.93 -16.46
C LEU A 26 -6.10 11.49 -16.90
N GLY A 27 -5.45 10.70 -16.03
CA GLY A 27 -5.24 9.29 -16.22
C GLY A 27 -6.58 8.66 -16.52
N SER A 28 -6.62 7.99 -17.67
CA SER A 28 -7.53 6.90 -18.00
C SER A 28 -8.89 6.99 -17.30
N LEU A 29 -9.88 7.57 -18.00
CA LEU A 29 -11.30 7.33 -17.73
C LEU A 29 -11.68 5.86 -18.04
N GLY A 30 -10.91 4.92 -17.50
CA GLY A 30 -11.23 3.49 -17.41
C GLY A 30 -11.88 3.16 -16.06
N GLY A 31 -12.50 4.16 -15.42
CA GLY A 31 -13.33 3.94 -14.26
C GLY A 31 -14.63 3.26 -14.71
N ASP A 32 -14.79 2.00 -14.32
CA ASP A 32 -16.10 1.36 -14.31
C ASP A 32 -17.10 2.32 -13.65
N GLY A 33 -18.18 2.68 -14.36
CA GLY A 33 -19.07 3.81 -14.02
C GLY A 33 -19.69 3.71 -12.62
N SER A 34 -19.57 2.54 -12.00
CA SER A 34 -20.01 2.17 -10.65
C SER A 34 -19.11 2.75 -9.53
N ARG A 35 -17.82 3.02 -9.77
CA ARG A 35 -16.86 3.37 -8.71
C ARG A 35 -16.83 4.87 -8.35
N GLY A 36 -17.38 5.72 -9.22
CA GLY A 36 -17.53 7.15 -8.99
C GLY A 36 -16.23 7.97 -9.04
N ILE A 37 -16.37 9.30 -9.04
CA ILE A 37 -15.26 10.27 -9.20
C ILE A 37 -14.29 10.34 -8.01
N PHE A 38 -14.58 9.63 -6.91
CA PHE A 38 -13.75 9.58 -5.70
C PHE A 38 -13.12 8.22 -5.47
N ALA A 39 -13.21 7.32 -6.45
CA ALA A 39 -12.57 6.02 -6.39
C ALA A 39 -11.06 6.18 -6.17
N ALA A 40 -10.53 5.51 -5.16
CA ALA A 40 -9.10 5.48 -4.94
C ALA A 40 -8.38 4.83 -6.13
N GLN A 41 -7.22 5.38 -6.46
CA GLN A 41 -6.29 4.81 -7.42
C GLN A 41 -4.97 4.49 -6.70
N PRO A 42 -4.25 3.43 -7.12
CA PRO A 42 -2.91 3.17 -6.60
C PRO A 42 -1.98 4.35 -6.87
N ASP A 43 -1.25 4.79 -5.85
CA ASP A 43 -0.30 5.91 -5.96
C ASP A 43 1.03 5.54 -6.63
N SER A 44 1.26 4.24 -6.81
CA SER A 44 2.51 3.65 -7.28
C SER A 44 2.27 2.22 -7.78
N SER A 45 3.21 1.70 -8.58
CA SER A 45 3.19 0.29 -8.98
C SER A 45 3.29 -0.65 -7.78
N ALA A 46 4.06 -0.28 -6.75
CA ALA A 46 4.16 -1.04 -5.51
C ALA A 46 2.83 -1.09 -4.75
N ALA A 47 2.07 0.01 -4.71
CA ALA A 47 0.73 0.01 -4.13
C ALA A 47 -0.26 -0.82 -4.96
N ALA A 48 -0.17 -0.78 -6.29
CA ALA A 48 -1.00 -1.62 -7.16
C ALA A 48 -0.75 -3.11 -6.91
N THR A 49 0.50 -3.55 -6.87
CA THR A 49 0.87 -4.94 -6.56
C THR A 49 0.40 -5.37 -5.17
N ARG A 50 0.51 -4.48 -4.16
CA ARG A 50 0.04 -4.78 -2.81
C ARG A 50 -1.48 -4.85 -2.73
N ALA A 51 -2.20 -3.98 -3.44
CA ALA A 51 -3.66 -4.07 -3.52
C ALA A 51 -4.13 -5.36 -4.22
N GLU A 52 -3.43 -5.80 -5.27
CA GLU A 52 -3.76 -7.03 -5.99
C GLU A 52 -3.55 -8.30 -5.14
N ASN A 53 -2.43 -8.37 -4.42
CA ASN A 53 -2.05 -9.54 -3.62
C ASN A 53 -2.44 -9.42 -2.14
N MET A 54 -3.31 -8.46 -1.80
CA MET A 54 -3.66 -8.17 -0.41
C MET A 54 -4.43 -9.32 0.21
N GLU A 55 -4.00 -9.76 1.39
CA GLU A 55 -4.83 -10.66 2.20
C GLU A 55 -5.93 -9.86 2.90
N ILE A 56 -7.17 -10.34 2.82
CA ILE A 56 -8.33 -9.68 3.42
C ILE A 56 -8.98 -10.64 4.41
N SER A 57 -9.11 -10.20 5.65
CA SER A 57 -9.70 -11.01 6.72
C SER A 57 -10.50 -10.15 7.70
N THR A 58 -11.18 -10.84 8.62
CA THR A 58 -11.85 -10.22 9.76
C THR A 58 -11.03 -10.35 11.05
N GLU A 59 -9.98 -11.17 11.03
CA GLU A 59 -9.14 -11.49 12.17
C GLU A 59 -7.97 -10.52 12.31
N VAL A 60 -7.36 -10.51 13.51
CA VAL A 60 -6.11 -9.77 13.72
C VAL A 60 -4.99 -10.55 13.05
N PRO A 61 -4.10 -9.89 12.28
CA PRO A 61 -2.98 -10.57 11.64
C PRO A 61 -2.01 -11.18 12.65
N GLU A 62 -1.10 -12.01 12.15
CA GLU A 62 -0.06 -12.66 12.95
C GLU A 62 0.79 -11.67 13.77
N VAL A 63 1.39 -12.21 14.84
CA VAL A 63 2.22 -11.43 15.77
C VAL A 63 3.39 -10.81 15.00
N GLY A 64 3.57 -9.50 15.16
CA GLY A 64 4.64 -8.74 14.50
C GLY A 64 4.18 -7.93 13.28
N ALA A 65 2.92 -8.02 12.89
CA ALA A 65 2.34 -7.13 11.88
C ALA A 65 2.26 -5.68 12.39
N ARG A 66 2.65 -4.71 11.56
CA ARG A 66 2.61 -3.28 11.88
C ARG A 66 1.37 -2.63 11.30
N GLU A 67 0.55 -1.98 12.12
CA GLU A 67 -0.57 -1.16 11.63
C GLU A 67 -0.04 0.00 10.76
N THR A 68 -0.60 0.13 9.56
CA THR A 68 -0.26 1.22 8.61
C THR A 68 -1.26 2.36 8.66
N GLY A 69 -2.51 2.08 9.04
CA GLY A 69 -3.54 3.08 9.25
C GLY A 69 -4.95 2.53 9.11
N GLN A 70 -5.92 3.36 9.50
CA GLN A 70 -7.35 3.07 9.38
C GLN A 70 -7.94 3.84 8.21
N ARG A 71 -8.71 3.16 7.37
CA ARG A 71 -9.32 3.73 6.17
C ARG A 71 -10.77 3.30 6.04
N ARG A 72 -11.51 4.06 5.23
CA ARG A 72 -12.90 3.79 4.85
C ARG A 72 -13.02 3.66 3.35
N GLY A 73 -13.55 2.54 2.91
CA GLY A 73 -14.03 2.29 1.56
C GLY A 73 -15.39 2.91 1.36
N ILE A 74 -15.60 3.56 0.22
CA ILE A 74 -16.88 4.18 -0.14
C ILE A 74 -17.14 3.94 -1.62
N ALA A 75 -18.31 3.43 -1.94
CA ALA A 75 -18.80 3.33 -3.32
C ALA A 75 -20.28 3.71 -3.41
N ARG A 76 -20.71 4.11 -4.60
CA ARG A 76 -22.14 4.27 -4.87
C ARG A 76 -22.79 2.90 -4.90
N ALA A 77 -24.01 2.83 -4.39
CA ALA A 77 -24.77 1.60 -4.29
C ALA A 77 -26.26 1.90 -4.36
N ASN A 78 -27.05 0.99 -4.93
CA ASN A 78 -28.51 1.07 -4.80
C ASN A 78 -28.91 0.31 -3.52
N CYS A 79 -29.11 1.04 -2.42
CA CYS A 79 -29.42 0.42 -1.13
C CYS A 79 -30.82 -0.22 -1.06
N ALA A 80 -31.67 -0.03 -2.08
CA ALA A 80 -33.01 -0.59 -2.14
C ALA A 80 -33.07 -1.95 -2.87
N SER A 81 -31.95 -2.46 -3.36
CA SER A 81 -31.87 -3.71 -4.12
C SER A 81 -30.69 -4.55 -3.67
N ASP A 82 -30.86 -5.87 -3.58
CA ASP A 82 -29.79 -6.81 -3.18
C ASP A 82 -28.59 -6.72 -4.14
N ASP A 83 -28.82 -6.77 -5.45
CA ASP A 83 -27.74 -6.60 -6.47
C ASP A 83 -26.97 -5.29 -6.30
N GLY A 84 -27.68 -4.22 -5.90
CA GLY A 84 -27.09 -2.90 -5.65
C GLY A 84 -26.26 -2.85 -4.38
N LEU A 85 -26.61 -3.65 -3.37
CA LEU A 85 -25.83 -3.82 -2.15
C LEU A 85 -24.55 -4.61 -2.42
N GLU A 86 -24.67 -5.71 -3.16
CA GLU A 86 -23.53 -6.55 -3.56
C GLU A 86 -22.52 -5.75 -4.38
N THR A 87 -22.98 -5.09 -5.45
CA THR A 87 -22.16 -4.20 -6.28
C THR A 87 -21.52 -3.08 -5.45
N GLY A 88 -22.28 -2.51 -4.50
CA GLY A 88 -21.79 -1.47 -3.60
C GLY A 88 -20.67 -1.96 -2.68
N TYR A 89 -20.84 -3.15 -2.12
CA TYR A 89 -19.86 -3.81 -1.27
C TYR A 89 -18.56 -4.07 -2.02
N GLU A 90 -18.61 -4.71 -3.19
CA GLU A 90 -17.41 -5.05 -3.97
C GLU A 90 -16.60 -3.81 -4.31
N ASN A 91 -17.26 -2.76 -4.80
CA ASN A 91 -16.62 -1.51 -5.16
C ASN A 91 -16.04 -0.76 -3.95
N ALA A 92 -16.76 -0.76 -2.82
CA ALA A 92 -16.29 -0.13 -1.59
C ALA A 92 -15.11 -0.91 -0.98
N LEU A 93 -15.13 -2.23 -1.05
CA LEU A 93 -14.02 -3.08 -0.61
C LEU A 93 -12.78 -2.84 -1.46
N GLU A 94 -12.93 -2.73 -2.78
CA GLU A 94 -11.82 -2.44 -3.67
C GLU A 94 -11.24 -1.04 -3.41
N ASP A 95 -12.09 -0.03 -3.23
CA ASP A 95 -11.67 1.32 -2.82
C ASP A 95 -10.92 1.32 -1.47
N LEU A 96 -11.41 0.57 -0.48
CA LEU A 96 -10.72 0.40 0.81
C LEU A 96 -9.34 -0.24 0.63
N ARG A 97 -9.27 -1.32 -0.16
CA ARG A 97 -8.04 -2.09 -0.45
C ARG A 97 -6.96 -1.20 -1.05
N ILE A 98 -7.31 -0.39 -2.03
CA ILE A 98 -6.38 0.56 -2.66
C ILE A 98 -5.91 1.60 -1.65
N LYS A 99 -6.80 2.14 -0.81
CA LYS A 99 -6.43 3.14 0.21
C LYS A 99 -5.42 2.59 1.22
N VAL A 100 -5.65 1.40 1.76
CA VAL A 100 -4.70 0.80 2.71
C VAL A 100 -3.42 0.34 2.02
N ALA A 101 -3.48 -0.05 0.75
CA ALA A 101 -2.29 -0.29 -0.06
C ALA A 101 -1.50 1.01 -0.27
N ASN A 102 -2.10 2.16 -0.52
CA ASN A 102 -1.34 3.41 -0.58
C ASN A 102 -0.63 3.72 0.76
N ASP A 103 -1.18 3.27 1.89
CA ASP A 103 -0.54 3.40 3.21
C ASP A 103 0.60 2.40 3.49
N GLY A 104 0.87 1.47 2.56
CA GLY A 104 1.92 0.47 2.73
C GLY A 104 1.45 -0.88 3.27
N ALA A 105 0.14 -1.13 3.38
CA ALA A 105 -0.39 -2.41 3.86
C ALA A 105 -0.25 -3.54 2.82
N ASP A 106 -0.15 -4.78 3.31
CA ASP A 106 -0.29 -6.05 2.57
C ASP A 106 -1.42 -6.93 3.15
N TYR A 107 -1.93 -6.58 4.33
CA TYR A 107 -3.06 -7.23 4.99
C TYR A 107 -4.13 -6.22 5.35
N LEU A 108 -5.39 -6.54 5.09
CA LEU A 108 -6.56 -5.72 5.42
C LEU A 108 -7.46 -6.46 6.41
N ARG A 109 -7.60 -5.90 7.60
CA ARG A 109 -8.64 -6.32 8.55
C ARG A 109 -9.90 -5.48 8.38
N VAL A 110 -10.97 -6.09 7.90
CA VAL A 110 -12.29 -5.45 7.82
C VAL A 110 -12.93 -5.37 9.19
N ARG A 111 -13.36 -4.18 9.60
CA ARG A 111 -14.03 -3.92 10.87
C ARG A 111 -15.55 -4.05 10.72
N GLY A 112 -16.20 -4.53 11.77
CA GLY A 112 -17.66 -4.66 11.83
C GLY A 112 -18.07 -5.95 12.56
N SER A 113 -19.36 -6.22 12.60
CA SER A 113 -19.94 -7.47 13.11
C SER A 113 -20.37 -8.38 11.95
N GLY A 114 -20.35 -9.69 12.17
CA GLY A 114 -20.76 -10.68 11.16
C GLY A 114 -19.64 -11.04 10.17
N ASP A 115 -20.05 -11.68 9.09
CA ASP A 115 -19.18 -12.06 7.96
C ASP A 115 -18.73 -10.82 7.19
N ILE A 116 -17.63 -10.94 6.44
CA ILE A 116 -16.97 -9.81 5.78
C ILE A 116 -17.91 -8.96 4.92
N GLU A 117 -18.85 -9.59 4.22
CA GLU A 117 -19.83 -8.97 3.32
C GLU A 117 -20.92 -8.19 4.07
N SER A 118 -21.16 -8.53 5.34
CA SER A 118 -22.19 -7.94 6.20
C SER A 118 -21.68 -6.82 7.11
N ARG A 119 -20.38 -6.55 7.09
CA ARG A 119 -19.72 -5.59 8.00
C ARG A 119 -19.88 -4.13 7.62
N GLY A 120 -20.21 -3.86 6.36
CA GLY A 120 -20.47 -2.51 5.86
C GLY A 120 -21.88 -2.03 6.14
N PHE A 121 -22.17 -0.81 5.71
CA PHE A 121 -23.50 -0.21 5.81
C PHE A 121 -23.81 0.57 4.53
N CYS A 122 -25.04 0.42 4.02
CA CYS A 122 -25.53 1.16 2.86
C CYS A 122 -26.52 2.22 3.32
N ASP A 123 -26.22 3.48 3.01
CA ASP A 123 -27.07 4.62 3.33
C ASP A 123 -26.86 5.74 2.32
N GLU A 124 -27.93 6.50 2.07
CA GLU A 124 -27.94 7.60 1.09
C GLU A 124 -27.40 7.20 -0.31
N ASN A 125 -27.61 5.94 -0.73
CA ASN A 125 -27.07 5.35 -1.96
C ASN A 125 -25.53 5.23 -2.00
N TYR A 126 -24.90 5.09 -0.83
CA TYR A 126 -23.49 4.79 -0.67
C TYR A 126 -23.28 3.59 0.24
N TYR A 127 -22.49 2.64 -0.23
CA TYR A 127 -21.98 1.57 0.62
C TYR A 127 -20.67 2.02 1.26
N ARG A 128 -20.56 1.81 2.58
CA ARG A 128 -19.40 2.22 3.39
C ARG A 128 -18.87 1.02 4.16
N ILE A 129 -17.56 0.86 4.16
CA ILE A 129 -16.87 -0.23 4.87
C ILE A 129 -15.60 0.31 5.52
N ASP A 130 -15.38 -0.05 6.79
CA ASP A 130 -14.21 0.38 7.56
C ASP A 130 -13.19 -0.74 7.68
N GLY A 131 -11.90 -0.39 7.63
CA GLY A 131 -10.84 -1.37 7.80
C GLY A 131 -9.55 -0.77 8.32
N VAL A 132 -8.66 -1.66 8.75
CA VAL A 132 -7.31 -1.33 9.21
C VAL A 132 -6.30 -2.09 8.37
N GLY A 133 -5.35 -1.36 7.80
CA GLY A 133 -4.23 -1.93 7.07
C GLY A 133 -3.10 -2.34 8.01
N PHE A 134 -2.48 -3.46 7.70
CA PHE A 134 -1.27 -3.94 8.37
C PHE A 134 -0.21 -4.27 7.33
N ARG A 135 1.04 -4.17 7.76
CA ARG A 135 2.19 -4.65 7.02
C ARG A 135 2.82 -5.81 7.77
N THR A 136 2.82 -6.98 7.15
CA THR A 136 3.56 -8.15 7.59
C THR A 136 4.96 -8.06 7.01
N ASP A 137 5.90 -7.49 7.77
CA ASP A 137 7.30 -7.55 7.34
C ASP A 137 7.68 -9.05 7.31
N VAL A 138 7.93 -9.59 6.10
CA VAL A 138 8.15 -11.02 5.80
C VAL A 138 9.26 -11.68 6.66
N ALA A 139 10.05 -10.86 7.38
CA ALA A 139 11.00 -11.31 8.37
C ALA A 139 10.36 -11.96 9.62
N ASN A 140 9.14 -11.54 10.02
CA ASN A 140 8.46 -12.06 11.22
C ASN A 140 7.42 -13.15 10.94
N ALA A 141 6.84 -13.20 9.73
CA ALA A 141 5.86 -14.23 9.36
C ALA A 141 6.49 -15.65 9.33
N ARG A 142 7.80 -15.76 9.07
CA ARG A 142 8.54 -17.04 9.19
C ARG A 142 8.76 -17.51 10.63
N SER A 143 8.45 -16.67 11.63
CA SER A 143 8.56 -17.03 13.04
C SER A 143 7.23 -17.50 13.66
N ALA A 144 6.11 -17.34 12.96
CA ALA A 144 4.78 -17.75 13.46
C ALA A 144 4.36 -19.15 13.00
N ASP A 145 5.02 -19.72 11.98
CA ASP A 145 4.87 -21.13 11.60
C ASP A 145 5.65 -22.04 12.58
N GLY A 146 5.09 -22.13 13.79
CA GLY A 146 5.51 -23.05 14.84
C GLY A 146 5.18 -24.49 14.45
N ASN A 147 6.01 -25.10 13.60
CA ASN A 147 5.99 -26.54 13.40
C ASN A 147 7.42 -27.09 13.32
N THR A 148 7.96 -27.44 14.49
CA THR A 148 8.95 -28.53 14.71
C THR A 148 9.98 -28.73 13.59
N ALA A 149 10.79 -27.70 13.31
CA ALA A 149 11.96 -27.82 12.46
C ALA A 149 13.18 -28.06 13.37
N SER A 150 13.62 -29.31 13.37
CA SER A 150 14.78 -29.92 14.03
C SER A 150 15.93 -28.94 14.32
N GLY A 151 16.64 -29.11 15.45
CA GLY A 151 17.77 -28.24 15.85
C GLY A 151 18.84 -27.96 14.78
N ALA A 152 18.93 -28.79 13.73
CA ALA A 152 19.72 -28.55 12.52
C ALA A 152 19.27 -27.30 11.71
N ASP A 153 17.98 -26.97 11.67
CA ASP A 153 17.46 -25.79 10.98
C ASP A 153 17.78 -24.51 11.75
N SER A 154 17.81 -24.57 13.09
CA SER A 154 18.22 -23.45 13.94
C SER A 154 19.72 -23.13 13.82
N LEU A 155 20.56 -24.15 13.66
CA LEU A 155 21.99 -24.01 13.38
C LEU A 155 22.20 -23.40 11.99
N THR A 156 21.49 -23.91 11.00
CA THR A 156 21.61 -23.46 9.60
C THR A 156 21.18 -22.01 9.46
N ALA A 157 20.06 -21.61 10.07
CA ALA A 157 19.60 -20.22 10.09
C ALA A 157 20.61 -19.27 10.78
N ARG A 158 21.21 -19.70 11.90
CA ARG A 158 22.25 -18.92 12.60
C ARG A 158 23.53 -18.77 11.77
N LEU A 159 23.89 -19.77 10.97
CA LEU A 159 25.05 -19.71 10.08
C LEU A 159 24.81 -18.80 8.86
N GLU A 160 23.60 -18.81 8.30
CA GLU A 160 23.21 -17.89 7.22
C GLU A 160 23.19 -16.42 7.69
N GLU A 161 22.79 -16.16 8.94
CA GLU A 161 22.85 -14.82 9.52
C GLU A 161 24.29 -14.30 9.66
N LEU A 162 25.21 -15.14 10.14
CA LEU A 162 26.64 -14.78 10.24
C LEU A 162 27.26 -14.53 8.86
N GLU A 163 26.88 -15.30 7.85
CA GLU A 163 27.33 -15.11 6.46
C GLU A 163 26.87 -13.76 5.90
N ALA A 164 25.61 -13.39 6.14
CA ALA A 164 25.06 -12.10 5.71
C ALA A 164 25.71 -10.90 6.40
N LEU A 165 26.18 -11.05 7.65
CA LEU A 165 26.93 -10.01 8.36
C LEU A 165 28.34 -9.83 7.80
N ARG A 166 29.00 -10.92 7.38
CA ARG A 166 30.30 -10.87 6.69
C ARG A 166 30.18 -10.24 5.31
N GLU A 167 29.15 -10.60 4.53
CA GLU A 167 28.92 -10.05 3.18
C GLU A 167 28.65 -8.54 3.18
N ARG A 168 28.19 -8.00 4.32
CA ARG A 168 27.98 -6.56 4.54
C ARG A 168 29.21 -5.84 5.13
N ASP A 169 30.35 -6.51 5.24
CA ASP A 169 31.59 -6.02 5.89
C ASP A 169 31.37 -5.53 7.34
N LEU A 170 30.34 -6.02 8.03
CA LEU A 170 30.02 -5.63 9.41
C LEU A 170 30.82 -6.40 10.45
N ILE A 171 31.42 -7.53 10.05
CA ILE A 171 32.32 -8.35 10.86
C ILE A 171 33.53 -8.74 10.01
N THR A 172 34.69 -8.85 10.65
CA THR A 172 35.91 -9.29 9.99
C THR A 172 35.93 -10.83 9.82
N GLU A 173 36.74 -11.33 8.89
CA GLU A 173 36.89 -12.78 8.63
C GLU A 173 37.31 -13.55 9.90
N GLU A 174 38.16 -12.93 10.72
CA GLU A 174 38.59 -13.51 12.00
C GLU A 174 37.48 -13.54 13.07
N GLU A 175 36.55 -12.59 13.04
CA GLU A 175 35.38 -12.57 13.93
C GLU A 175 34.32 -13.59 13.49
N TYR A 176 34.15 -13.78 12.19
CA TYR A 176 33.28 -14.79 11.62
C TYR A 176 33.69 -16.21 12.05
N ASP A 177 34.97 -16.56 11.94
CA ASP A 177 35.46 -17.89 12.31
C ASP A 177 35.27 -18.21 13.80
N ARG A 178 35.51 -17.23 14.68
CA ARG A 178 35.28 -17.38 16.12
C ARG A 178 33.80 -17.55 16.48
N LEU A 179 32.91 -16.86 15.80
CA LEU A 179 31.47 -16.96 16.03
C LEU A 179 30.91 -18.28 15.50
N ARG A 180 31.39 -18.73 14.34
CA ARG A 180 31.04 -20.03 13.76
C ARG A 180 31.42 -21.19 14.68
N GLU A 181 32.62 -21.18 15.24
CA GLU A 181 33.07 -22.24 16.14
C GLU A 181 32.30 -22.26 17.48
N ARG A 182 31.87 -21.09 17.97
CA ARG A 182 31.01 -20.99 19.15
C ARG A 182 29.62 -21.58 18.90
N VAL A 183 29.00 -21.24 17.77
CA VAL A 183 27.67 -21.72 17.40
C VAL A 183 27.67 -23.24 17.16
N MET A 184 28.77 -23.80 16.64
CA MET A 184 28.93 -25.25 16.47
C MET A 184 29.12 -26.04 17.79
N ASN A 185 29.53 -25.38 18.88
CA ASN A 185 29.83 -26.02 20.17
C ASN A 185 28.72 -25.87 21.23
N GLU A 186 27.60 -25.20 20.93
CA GLU A 186 26.45 -25.13 21.85
C GLU A 186 25.63 -26.44 21.78
N PRO A 187 25.39 -27.14 22.90
CA PRO A 187 24.50 -28.29 22.93
C PRO A 187 23.02 -27.84 22.88
N TYR A 188 22.24 -28.46 21.97
CA TYR A 188 20.80 -28.21 21.74
C TYR A 188 19.90 -28.84 22.80
#